data_AF-A0A5C6QH64-F1
#
_entry.id   AF-A0A5C6QH64-F1
#
_cell.length_a   1.000
_cell.length_b   1.000
_cell.length_c   1.000
_cell.angle_alpha   90.00
_cell.angle_beta   90.00
_cell.angle_gamma   90.00
#
_symmetry.space_group_name_H-M   'P 1'
#
loop_
_entity.id
_entity.type
_entity.pdbx_description
1 polymer ?
#
loop_
_entity_poly.entity_id
_entity_poly.type
_entity_poly.pdbx_seq_one_letter_code
_entity_poly.pdbx_strand_id
1 'polypeptide(L)' 'MEELVEGLGRGILNVIKWIVIDLFIDIFVHGYGYTTLKILTVGKYPKADQDNDTLCIISGLLSIAATIAVIMVINSN' A
#
# COMPACT_ATOMS: atom_id res chain seq x y z
N MET A 1 4.60 37.87 9.21
CA MET A 1 5.59 36.85 9.64
C MET A 1 4.90 35.53 10.00
N GLU A 2 3.72 35.53 10.62
CA GLU A 2 2.91 34.32 10.88
C GLU A 2 2.38 33.63 9.60
N GLU A 3 1.87 34.38 8.61
CA GLU A 3 1.33 33.79 7.37
C GLU A 3 2.37 33.01 6.55
N LEU A 4 3.64 33.41 6.60
CA LEU A 4 4.73 32.70 5.92
C LEU A 4 5.04 31.36 6.61
N VAL A 5 4.88 31.30 7.93
CA VAL A 5 5.10 30.08 8.74
C VAL A 5 3.96 29.08 8.52
N GLU A 6 2.71 29.55 8.44
CA GLU A 6 1.57 28.70 8.10
C GLU A 6 1.66 28.14 6.68
N GLY A 7 2.08 28.97 5.70
CA GLY A 7 2.29 28.53 4.31
C GLY A 7 3.39 27.47 4.19
N LEU A 8 4.53 27.67 4.85
CA LEU A 8 5.64 26.71 4.88
C LEU A 8 5.26 25.42 5.63
N GLY A 9 4.56 25.54 6.76
CA GLY A 9 4.09 24.39 7.54
C GLY A 9 3.15 23.49 6.73
N ARG A 10 2.21 24.07 5.97
CA ARG A 10 1.32 23.33 5.06
C ARG A 10 2.08 22.65 3.92
N GLY A 11 3.08 23.33 3.36
CA GLY A 11 3.94 22.78 2.31
C GLY A 11 4.71 21.54 2.79
N ILE A 12 5.37 21.65 3.95
CA ILE A 12 6.14 20.55 4.55
C ILE A 12 5.24 19.37 4.90
N LEU A 13 4.07 19.62 5.49
CA LEU A 13 3.09 18.56 5.80
C LEU A 13 2.59 17.84 4.55
N ASN A 14 2.40 18.55 3.43
CA ASN A 14 2.02 17.92 2.16
C ASN A 14 3.12 17.01 1.60
N VAL A 15 4.39 17.42 1.70
CA VAL A 15 5.53 16.59 1.27
C VAL A 15 5.66 15.35 2.16
N ILE A 16 5.56 15.50 3.48
CA ILE A 16 5.58 14.38 4.41
C ILE A 16 4.41 13.43 4.14
N LYS A 17 3.20 13.97 3.93
CA LYS A 17 2.02 13.17 3.59
C LYS A 17 2.24 12.36 2.30
N TRP A 18 2.88 12.95 1.29
CA TRP A 18 3.22 12.25 0.05
C TRP A 18 4.19 11.09 0.30
N ILE A 19 5.27 11.32 1.05
CA ILE A 19 6.25 10.29 1.41
C ILE A 19 5.58 9.17 2.22
N VAL A 20 4.72 9.53 3.17
CA VAL A 20 4.00 8.55 4.00
C VAL A 20 3.07 7.70 3.14
N ILE A 21 2.36 8.29 2.18
CA ILE A 21 1.48 7.54 1.27
C ILE A 21 2.30 6.61 0.37
N ASP A 22 3.41 7.09 -0.19
CA ASP A 22 4.27 6.30 -1.07
C ASP A 22 4.88 5.11 -0.33
N LEU A 23 5.41 5.35 0.88
CA LEU A 23 5.94 4.30 1.76
C LEU A 23 4.84 3.33 2.21
N PHE A 24 3.64 3.85 2.49
CA PHE A 24 2.50 3.01 2.84
C PHE A 24 2.11 2.12 1.67
N ILE A 25 2.04 2.65 0.45
CA ILE A 25 1.73 1.87 -0.75
C ILE A 25 2.80 0.80 -0.96
N ASP A 26 4.08 1.13 -0.82
CA ASP A 26 5.13 0.16 -1.05
C ASP A 26 5.12 -0.95 0.02
N ILE A 27 5.09 -0.59 1.30
CA ILE A 27 5.10 -1.58 2.39
C ILE A 27 3.81 -2.40 2.40
N PHE A 28 2.64 -1.76 2.30
CA PHE A 28 1.36 -2.47 2.38
C PHE A 28 0.97 -3.11 1.07
N VAL A 29 1.08 -2.47 -0.09
CA VAL A 29 0.65 -3.09 -1.35
C VAL A 29 1.66 -4.12 -1.83
N HIS A 30 2.95 -3.77 -1.94
CA HIS A 30 3.97 -4.76 -2.34
C HIS A 30 4.19 -5.80 -1.25
N GLY A 31 4.35 -5.40 0.02
CA GLY A 31 4.59 -6.37 1.10
C GLY A 31 3.43 -7.35 1.29
N TYR A 32 2.18 -6.88 1.18
CA TYR A 32 1.00 -7.75 1.33
C TYR A 32 0.77 -8.60 0.08
N GLY A 33 0.99 -8.06 -1.13
CA GLY A 33 0.96 -8.85 -2.37
C GLY A 33 2.03 -9.96 -2.37
N TYR A 34 3.26 -9.62 -2.00
CA TYR A 34 4.38 -10.57 -1.87
C TYR A 34 4.07 -11.66 -0.85
N THR A 35 3.57 -11.28 0.34
CA THR A 35 3.23 -12.24 1.41
C THR A 35 2.07 -13.13 1.00
N THR A 36 1.03 -12.57 0.39
CA THR A 36 -0.16 -13.30 -0.08
C THR A 36 0.22 -14.31 -1.15
N LEU A 37 1.02 -13.92 -2.15
CA LEU A 37 1.54 -14.82 -3.18
C LEU A 37 2.43 -15.92 -2.58
N LYS A 38 3.25 -15.58 -1.59
CA LYS A 38 4.10 -16.54 -0.90
C LYS A 38 3.31 -17.57 -0.11
N ILE A 39 2.21 -17.19 0.51
CA ILE A 39 1.32 -18.12 1.20
C ILE A 39 0.55 -18.98 0.20
N LEU A 40 -0.10 -18.37 -0.79
CA LEU A 40 -0.91 -19.07 -1.80
C LEU A 40 -0.12 -20.10 -2.59
N THR A 41 1.13 -19.78 -2.92
CA THR A 41 1.99 -20.67 -3.71
C THR A 41 2.85 -21.59 -2.85
N VAL A 42 2.63 -21.65 -1.53
CA VAL A 42 3.40 -22.46 -0.57
C VAL A 42 4.90 -22.18 -0.70
N GLY A 43 5.26 -20.90 -0.75
CA GLY A 43 6.63 -20.41 -0.85
C GLY A 43 7.27 -20.53 -2.23
N LYS A 44 6.55 -20.97 -3.27
CA LYS A 44 7.11 -21.13 -4.62
C LYS A 44 7.23 -19.82 -5.40
N TYR A 45 6.48 -18.79 -5.04
CA TYR A 45 6.52 -17.43 -5.60
C TYR A 45 6.49 -16.38 -4.47
N PRO A 46 7.00 -15.16 -4.65
CA PRO A 46 7.71 -14.66 -5.84
C PRO A 46 9.16 -15.16 -5.89
N LYS A 47 9.66 -15.46 -7.09
CA LYS A 47 11.07 -15.84 -7.34
C LYS A 47 11.82 -14.61 -7.81
N ALA A 48 12.95 -14.30 -7.18
CA ALA A 48 13.78 -13.11 -7.44
C ALA A 48 14.33 -12.96 -8.87
N ASP A 49 14.16 -13.97 -9.74
CA ASP A 49 14.62 -13.99 -11.14
C ASP A 49 13.45 -14.02 -12.15
N GLN A 50 12.21 -14.07 -11.65
CA GLN A 50 10.97 -13.94 -12.42
C GLN A 50 10.05 -12.96 -11.69
N ASP A 51 10.58 -11.79 -11.31
CA ASP A 51 9.78 -10.71 -10.74
C ASP A 51 8.79 -10.24 -11.80
N ASN A 52 7.64 -10.90 -11.78
CA ASN A 52 6.48 -10.48 -12.52
C ASN A 52 5.78 -9.46 -11.63
N ASP A 53 6.38 -8.27 -11.52
CA ASP A 53 5.91 -7.14 -10.70
C ASP A 53 4.41 -6.91 -10.89
N THR A 54 3.94 -7.11 -12.12
CA THR A 54 2.52 -7.07 -12.49
C THR A 54 1.65 -7.99 -11.64
N LEU A 55 2.04 -9.25 -11.41
CA LEU A 55 1.28 -10.19 -10.58
C LEU A 55 1.33 -9.82 -9.10
N CYS A 56 2.47 -9.30 -8.63
CA CYS A 56 2.62 -8.81 -7.26
C CYS A 56 1.66 -7.63 -7.01
N ILE A 57 1.66 -6.65 -7.90
CA ILE A 57 0.79 -5.47 -7.87
C ILE A 57 -0.70 -5.86 -7.94
N ILE A 58 -1.08 -6.75 -8.87
CA ILE A 58 -2.47 -7.23 -9.00
C ILE A 58 -2.92 -7.94 -7.72
N SER A 59 -2.07 -8.80 -7.13
CA SER A 59 -2.39 -9.50 -5.89
C SER A 59 -2.54 -8.54 -4.70
N GLY A 60 -1.69 -7.51 -4.62
CA GLY A 60 -1.80 -6.42 -3.64
C GLY A 60 -3.13 -5.68 -3.78
N LEU A 61 -3.48 -5.24 -4.99
CA LEU A 61 -4.77 -4.59 -5.30
C LEU A 61 -5.98 -5.43 -4.91
N LEU A 62 -5.98 -6.72 -5.25
CA LEU A 62 -7.03 -7.67 -4.87
C LEU A 62 -7.19 -7.79 -3.35
N SER A 63 -6.07 -7.83 -2.62
CA SER A 63 -6.10 -7.93 -1.15
C SER A 63 -6.65 -6.66 -0.49
N ILE A 64 -6.34 -5.48 -1.04
CA ILE A 64 -6.84 -4.20 -0.55
C ILE A 64 -8.34 -4.10 -0.81
N ALA A 65 -8.78 -4.46 -2.02
CA ALA A 65 -10.20 -4.51 -2.37
C ALA A 65 -10.96 -5.47 -1.43
N ALA A 66 -10.39 -6.64 -1.13
CA ALA A 66 -10.98 -7.59 -0.17
C ALA A 66 -11.07 -7.00 1.24
N THR A 67 -10.03 -6.30 1.71
CA THR A 67 -10.02 -5.68 3.03
C THR A 67 -11.07 -4.56 3.14
N ILE A 68 -11.19 -3.72 2.11
CA ILE A 68 -12.22 -2.66 2.04
C ILE A 68 -13.62 -3.30 2.05
N ALA A 69 -13.82 -4.38 1.29
CA ALA A 69 -15.09 -5.09 1.26
C ALA A 69 -15.45 -5.67 2.64
N VAL A 70 -14.48 -6.26 3.36
CA VAL A 70 -14.69 -6.76 4.73
C VAL A 70 -15.06 -5.62 5.69
N ILE A 71 -14.35 -4.50 5.63
CA ILE A 71 -14.65 -3.32 6.47
C ILE A 71 -16.05 -2.80 6.17
N MET A 72 -16.44 -2.70 4.89
CA MET A 72 -17.80 -2.31 4.50
C MET A 72 -18.86 -3.25 5.07
N VAL A 73 -18.64 -4.56 4.98
CA VAL A 73 -19.57 -5.57 5.51
C VAL A 73 -19.69 -5.45 7.04
N ILE A 74 -18.58 -5.30 7.75
CA ILE A 74 -18.58 -5.13 9.21
C ILE A 74 -19.28 -3.83 9.61
N ASN A 75 -19.04 -2.73 8.91
CA ASN A 75 -19.63 -1.42 9.22
C ASN A 75 -21.09 -1.29 8.76
N SER A 76 -21.56 -2.19 7.89
CA SER A 76 -22.94 -2.27 7.43
C SER A 76 -23.84 -3.13 8.34
N ASN A 77 -23.28 -3.80 9.34
CA ASN A 77 -23.96 -4.70 10.27
C ASN A 77 -24.01 -4.07 11.67
#